data_AF-A0A241VVI3-F1
#
_entry.id   AF-A0A241VVI3-F1
#
_cell.length_a   1.000
_cell.length_b   1.000
_cell.length_c   1.000
_cell.angle_alpha   90.00
_cell.angle_beta   90.00
_cell.angle_gamma   90.00
#
_symmetry.space_group_name_H-M   'P 1'
#
loop_
_entity.id
_entity.type
_entity.pdbx_description
1 polymer ?
#
loop_
_entity_poly.entity_id
_entity_poly.type
_entity_poly.pdbx_seq_one_letter_code
_entity_poly.pdbx_strand_id
1 'polypeptide(L)'
;MMNKHLFLAPLCALIISACTQNSPLLKGHEDYLGTWQNEHSELVIRPSGDVTYQHIEHTEKSIANETFSGSAQSDIKARVSSFGDQSFTIGQDDLSRQFHIDRAPYQDNQGHWKMTINGETFTRK
;
A
#
# COMPACT_ATOMS: atom_id res chain seq x y z
N MET A 1 -4.73 -5.23 67.97
CA MET A 1 -4.07 -6.41 67.34
C MET A 1 -5.16 -7.26 66.69
N MET A 2 -4.85 -7.94 65.56
CA MET A 2 -5.74 -8.66 64.60
C MET A 2 -6.41 -7.74 63.56
N ASN A 3 -5.94 -7.50 62.32
CA ASN A 3 -5.18 -8.24 61.28
C ASN A 3 -6.08 -9.03 60.29
N LYS A 4 -6.12 -8.53 59.04
CA LYS A 4 -6.31 -9.23 57.74
C LYS A 4 -7.67 -9.95 57.52
N HIS A 5 -8.29 -9.95 56.34
CA HIS A 5 -7.75 -10.06 54.99
C HIS A 5 -8.68 -9.33 53.99
N LEU A 6 -8.09 -8.43 53.19
CA LEU A 6 -8.65 -8.00 51.91
C LEU A 6 -8.87 -9.24 51.03
N PHE A 7 -10.12 -9.57 50.72
CA PHE A 7 -10.45 -10.44 49.58
C PHE A 7 -10.42 -9.57 48.32
N LEU A 8 -9.23 -9.31 47.82
CA LEU A 8 -9.02 -8.68 46.52
C LEU A 8 -8.98 -9.80 45.47
N ALA A 9 -10.13 -10.06 44.84
CA ALA A 9 -10.21 -10.98 43.71
C ALA A 9 -9.34 -10.46 42.55
N PRO A 10 -8.46 -11.28 41.95
CA PRO A 10 -7.72 -10.87 40.77
C PRO A 10 -8.67 -10.89 39.58
N LEU A 11 -9.13 -9.70 39.19
CA LEU A 11 -9.79 -9.45 37.92
C LEU A 11 -8.75 -9.74 36.82
N CYS A 12 -8.78 -10.96 36.28
CA CYS A 12 -8.03 -11.33 35.08
C CYS A 12 -8.49 -10.44 33.93
N ALA A 13 -7.78 -9.32 33.72
CA ALA A 13 -7.87 -8.53 32.52
C ALA A 13 -7.29 -9.37 31.37
N LEU A 14 -8.16 -10.06 30.64
CA LEU A 14 -7.86 -10.57 29.30
C LEU A 14 -7.62 -9.35 28.41
N ILE A 15 -6.35 -8.96 28.30
CA ILE A 15 -5.91 -7.96 27.33
C ILE A 15 -5.98 -8.66 25.98
N ILE A 16 -7.09 -8.45 25.26
CA ILE A 16 -7.23 -8.87 23.87
C ILE A 16 -6.28 -7.97 23.09
N SER A 17 -5.04 -8.42 22.90
CA SER A 17 -4.10 -7.79 21.98
C SER A 17 -4.62 -8.05 20.57
N ALA A 18 -5.54 -7.21 20.10
CA ALA A 18 -5.76 -6.99 18.69
C ALA A 18 -4.51 -6.28 18.15
N CYS A 19 -3.39 -7.02 18.09
CA CYS A 19 -2.28 -6.63 17.26
C CYS A 19 -2.84 -6.68 15.84
N THR A 20 -3.25 -5.53 15.29
CA THR A 20 -3.42 -5.36 13.85
C THR A 20 -2.22 -6.03 13.21
N GLN A 21 -2.48 -7.04 12.38
CA GLN A 21 -1.44 -7.89 11.79
C GLN A 21 -0.65 -7.03 10.80
N ASN A 22 0.23 -6.18 11.29
CA ASN A 22 1.06 -5.30 10.50
C ASN A 22 2.18 -6.13 9.91
N SER A 23 2.42 -5.99 8.61
CA SER A 23 3.53 -6.64 7.95
C SER A 23 4.85 -6.11 8.52
N PRO A 24 5.76 -6.97 9.00
CA PRO A 24 7.09 -6.54 9.43
C PRO A 24 7.87 -5.80 8.33
N LEU A 25 7.58 -6.10 7.05
CA LEU A 25 8.23 -5.47 5.89
C LEU A 25 7.82 -4.01 5.69
N LEU A 26 6.71 -3.57 6.30
CA LEU A 26 6.23 -2.18 6.20
C LEU A 26 6.61 -1.33 7.42
N LYS A 27 7.34 -1.92 8.39
CA LYS A 27 7.81 -1.20 9.57
C LYS A 27 8.82 -0.14 9.14
N GLY A 28 8.57 1.12 9.48
CA GLY A 28 9.39 2.27 9.03
C GLY A 28 9.00 2.81 7.65
N HIS A 29 7.95 2.26 7.02
CA HIS A 29 7.41 2.70 5.73
C HIS A 29 5.92 3.05 5.85
N GLU A 30 5.49 3.53 7.01
CA GLU A 30 4.08 3.81 7.32
C GLU A 30 3.47 4.88 6.39
N ASP A 31 4.30 5.80 5.88
CA ASP A 31 3.84 6.87 4.98
C ASP A 31 3.34 6.34 3.63
N TYR A 32 3.75 5.14 3.23
CA TYR A 32 3.28 4.47 2.01
C TYR A 32 1.88 3.86 2.17
N LEU A 33 1.38 3.71 3.40
CA LEU A 33 0.07 3.12 3.64
C LEU A 33 -1.06 4.01 3.10
N GLY A 34 -2.09 3.36 2.56
CA GLY A 34 -3.31 4.02 2.11
C GLY A 34 -3.64 3.75 0.64
N THR A 35 -4.54 4.58 0.11
CA THR A 35 -4.98 4.54 -1.28
C THR A 35 -4.34 5.69 -2.04
N TRP A 36 -3.59 5.32 -3.06
CA TRP A 36 -2.86 6.23 -3.94
C TRP A 36 -3.47 6.18 -5.32
N GLN A 37 -3.69 7.33 -5.94
CA GLN A 37 -4.36 7.42 -7.23
C GLN A 37 -3.68 8.43 -8.14
N ASN A 38 -3.75 8.16 -9.44
CA ASN A 38 -3.51 9.14 -10.50
C ASN A 38 -4.62 9.02 -11.55
N GLU A 39 -4.44 9.61 -12.73
CA GLU A 39 -5.46 9.62 -13.79
C GLU A 39 -5.80 8.23 -14.34
N HIS A 40 -4.88 7.28 -14.25
CA HIS A 40 -4.98 5.96 -14.91
C HIS A 40 -4.82 4.78 -13.95
N SER A 41 -4.40 5.02 -12.71
CA SER A 41 -3.93 3.98 -11.79
C SER A 41 -4.44 4.19 -10.37
N GLU A 42 -4.74 3.07 -9.68
CA GLU A 42 -4.95 3.03 -8.23
C GLU A 42 -3.99 2.01 -7.60
N LEU A 43 -3.33 2.40 -6.54
CA LEU A 43 -2.46 1.57 -5.71
C LEU A 43 -2.91 1.63 -4.25
N VAL A 44 -3.30 0.49 -3.68
CA VAL A 44 -3.71 0.39 -2.28
C VAL A 44 -2.69 -0.45 -1.53
N ILE A 45 -2.05 0.13 -0.51
CA ILE A 45 -1.09 -0.56 0.36
C ILE A 45 -1.69 -0.64 1.76
N ARG A 46 -2.00 -1.87 2.21
CA ARG A 46 -2.60 -2.11 3.54
C ARG A 46 -1.54 -2.38 4.59
N PRO A 47 -1.80 -2.08 5.88
CA PRO A 47 -0.89 -2.43 6.97
C PRO A 47 -0.53 -3.92 7.02
N SER A 48 -1.44 -4.80 6.57
CA SER A 48 -1.22 -6.24 6.46
C SER A 48 -0.11 -6.64 5.48
N GLY A 49 0.32 -5.74 4.60
CA GLY A 49 1.18 -6.04 3.46
C GLY A 49 0.40 -6.46 2.21
N ASP A 50 -0.94 -6.48 2.25
CA ASP A 50 -1.73 -6.71 1.04
C ASP A 50 -1.70 -5.46 0.15
N VAL A 51 -1.45 -5.67 -1.14
CA VAL A 51 -1.37 -4.63 -2.15
C VAL A 51 -2.32 -4.93 -3.29
N THR A 52 -3.09 -3.92 -3.68
CA THR A 52 -3.89 -3.94 -4.91
C THR A 52 -3.35 -2.88 -5.85
N TYR A 53 -3.09 -3.23 -7.10
CA TYR A 53 -2.73 -2.30 -8.16
C TYR A 53 -3.70 -2.45 -9.33
N GLN A 54 -4.29 -1.35 -9.75
CA GLN A 54 -5.14 -1.25 -10.92
C GLN A 54 -4.57 -0.21 -11.86
N HIS A 55 -4.52 -0.52 -13.16
CA HIS A 55 -4.04 0.39 -14.20
C HIS A 55 -4.90 0.26 -15.45
N ILE A 56 -5.26 1.38 -16.05
CA ILE A 56 -6.01 1.46 -17.31
C ILE A 56 -5.13 2.18 -18.33
N GLU A 57 -4.65 1.43 -19.32
CA GLU A 57 -3.89 1.97 -20.44
C GLU A 57 -4.85 2.24 -21.61
N HIS A 58 -4.93 3.49 -22.05
CA HIS A 58 -5.65 3.86 -23.26
C HIS A 58 -4.66 3.92 -24.42
N THR A 59 -4.87 3.07 -25.43
CA THR A 59 -4.08 3.07 -26.66
C THR A 59 -4.92 3.66 -27.78
N GLU A 60 -4.50 4.81 -28.29
CA GLU A 60 -5.00 5.36 -29.55
C GLU A 60 -3.93 5.18 -30.62
N LYS A 61 -4.24 4.40 -31.66
CA LYS A 61 -3.35 4.16 -32.78
C LYS A 61 -4.02 4.61 -34.05
N SER A 62 -3.44 5.63 -34.69
CA SER A 62 -3.85 6.07 -36.03
C SER A 62 -3.00 5.36 -37.08
N ILE A 63 -3.65 4.62 -37.99
CA ILE A 63 -3.01 4.03 -39.16
C ILE A 63 -3.85 4.41 -40.37
N ALA A 64 -3.27 5.15 -41.33
CA ALA A 64 -3.83 5.53 -42.62
C ALA A 64 -5.37 5.70 -42.64
N ASN A 65 -5.86 6.87 -42.24
CA ASN A 65 -7.28 7.26 -42.19
C ASN A 65 -8.18 6.46 -41.23
N GLU A 66 -7.64 5.53 -40.45
CA GLU A 66 -8.38 4.82 -39.42
C GLU A 66 -7.76 5.09 -38.04
N THR A 67 -8.61 5.49 -37.09
CA THR A 67 -8.24 5.66 -35.68
C THR A 67 -8.77 4.46 -34.91
N PHE A 68 -7.88 3.69 -34.30
CA PHE A 68 -8.24 2.60 -33.41
C PHE A 68 -8.02 3.05 -31.96
N SER A 69 -9.08 3.06 -31.17
CA SER A 69 -9.02 3.31 -29.74
C SER A 69 -9.32 2.01 -28.99
N GLY A 70 -8.42 1.62 -28.10
CA GLY A 70 -8.58 0.47 -27.21
C GLY A 70 -8.16 0.81 -25.79
N SER A 71 -8.67 0.05 -24.81
CA SER A 71 -8.24 0.16 -23.42
C SER A 71 -7.81 -1.20 -22.89
N ALA A 72 -6.62 -1.28 -22.30
CA ALA A 72 -6.13 -2.47 -21.59
C ALA A 72 -6.19 -2.20 -20.07
N GLN A 73 -6.73 -3.14 -19.30
CA GLN A 73 -6.80 -3.04 -17.86
C GLN A 73 -5.90 -4.10 -17.21
N SER A 74 -5.04 -3.67 -16.28
CA SER A 74 -4.28 -4.54 -15.39
C SER A 74 -4.86 -4.45 -13.98
N ASP A 75 -5.18 -5.60 -13.36
CA ASP A 75 -5.57 -5.72 -11.95
C ASP A 75 -4.67 -6.76 -11.28
N ILE A 76 -3.93 -6.34 -10.25
CA ILE A 76 -2.98 -7.19 -9.53
C ILE A 76 -3.31 -7.10 -8.05
N LYS A 77 -3.45 -8.26 -7.41
CA LYS A 77 -3.64 -8.39 -5.96
C LYS A 77 -2.61 -9.37 -5.42
N ALA A 78 -1.69 -8.87 -4.62
CA ALA A 78 -0.62 -9.68 -4.06
C ALA A 78 -0.11 -9.09 -2.74
N ARG A 79 0.69 -9.84 -2.01
CA ARG A 79 1.34 -9.37 -0.79
C ARG A 79 2.72 -8.79 -1.09
N VAL A 80 3.14 -7.78 -0.33
CA VAL A 80 4.54 -7.31 -0.31
C VAL A 80 5.44 -8.50 0.07
N SER A 81 6.45 -8.75 -0.76
CA SER A 81 7.51 -9.74 -0.53
C SER A 81 8.85 -9.10 -0.22
N SER A 82 9.06 -7.85 -0.65
CA SER A 82 10.24 -7.04 -0.29
C SER A 82 9.88 -5.56 -0.28
N PHE A 83 10.50 -4.80 0.61
CA PHE A 83 10.34 -3.35 0.69
C PHE A 83 11.68 -2.71 1.02
N GLY A 84 12.07 -1.68 0.26
CA GLY A 84 13.28 -0.91 0.50
C GLY A 84 13.16 0.50 -0.07
N ASP A 85 14.20 1.31 0.08
CA ASP A 85 14.14 2.76 -0.18
C ASP A 85 13.91 3.12 -1.66
N GLN A 86 14.34 2.27 -2.59
CA GLN A 86 14.29 2.52 -4.03
C GLN A 86 13.26 1.66 -4.77
N SER A 87 12.71 0.64 -4.14
CA SER A 87 11.71 -0.22 -4.75
C SER A 87 11.01 -1.09 -3.72
N PHE A 88 9.81 -1.55 -4.06
CA PHE A 88 9.16 -2.66 -3.38
C PHE A 88 8.66 -3.69 -4.38
N THR A 89 8.52 -4.93 -3.92
CA THR A 89 8.05 -6.05 -4.73
C THR A 89 6.81 -6.66 -4.09
N ILE A 90 5.83 -6.99 -4.91
CA ILE A 90 4.65 -7.75 -4.52
C ILE A 90 4.63 -9.09 -5.24
N GLY A 91 3.98 -10.09 -4.64
CA GLY A 91 3.93 -11.44 -5.19
C GLY A 91 5.19 -12.25 -4.87
N GLN A 92 5.19 -13.51 -5.29
CA GLN A 92 6.29 -14.46 -5.04
C GLN A 92 6.74 -15.06 -6.37
N ASP A 93 8.04 -15.34 -6.47
CA ASP A 93 8.70 -16.00 -7.60
C ASP A 93 8.32 -15.38 -8.97
N ASP A 94 7.95 -16.21 -9.93
CA ASP A 94 7.65 -15.82 -11.32
C ASP A 94 6.39 -14.95 -11.46
N LEU A 95 5.59 -14.81 -10.41
CA LEU A 95 4.39 -13.96 -10.38
C LEU A 95 4.64 -12.63 -9.66
N SER A 96 5.90 -12.32 -9.38
CA SER A 96 6.26 -11.07 -8.70
C SER A 96 6.19 -9.85 -9.62
N ARG A 97 5.91 -8.70 -9.01
CA ARG A 97 5.95 -7.39 -9.68
C ARG A 97 6.74 -6.41 -8.82
N GLN A 98 7.76 -5.80 -9.41
CA GLN A 98 8.55 -4.76 -8.79
C GLN A 98 8.02 -3.37 -9.17
N PHE A 99 8.01 -2.47 -8.20
CA PHE A 99 7.69 -1.06 -8.35
C PHE A 99 8.92 -0.25 -7.97
N HIS A 100 9.43 0.57 -8.89
CA HIS A 100 10.52 1.49 -8.64
C HIS A 100 10.00 2.75 -7.96
N ILE A 101 10.64 3.17 -6.87
CA ILE A 101 10.29 4.39 -6.14
C ILE A 101 11.21 5.50 -6.64
N ASP A 102 10.70 6.35 -7.53
CA ASP A 102 11.44 7.53 -8.00
C ASP A 102 11.45 8.62 -6.91
N ARG A 103 10.37 8.72 -6.14
CA ARG A 103 10.26 9.65 -5.02
C ARG A 103 9.36 9.08 -3.92
N ALA A 104 9.94 8.91 -2.74
CA ALA A 104 9.22 8.50 -1.53
C ALA A 104 8.06 9.47 -1.19
N PRO A 105 7.03 9.00 -0.45
CA PRO A 105 5.93 9.82 0.02
C PRO A 105 6.38 11.14 0.67
N TYR A 106 5.80 12.24 0.22
CA TYR A 106 6.03 13.57 0.76
C TYR A 106 4.73 14.38 0.71
N GLN A 107 4.63 15.39 1.58
CA GLN A 107 3.56 16.38 1.48
C GLN A 107 4.03 17.55 0.61
N ASP A 108 3.19 17.99 -0.33
CA ASP A 108 3.41 19.24 -1.03
C ASP A 108 3.10 20.46 -0.14
N ASN A 109 3.33 21.66 -0.67
CA ASN A 109 3.10 22.91 0.07
C ASN A 109 1.63 23.13 0.49
N GLN A 110 0.69 22.36 -0.08
CA GLN A 110 -0.73 22.41 0.24
C GLN A 110 -1.12 21.30 1.24
N GLY A 111 -0.16 20.46 1.66
CA GLY A 111 -0.37 19.35 2.58
C GLY A 111 -0.83 18.06 1.91
N HIS A 112 -0.94 18.02 0.58
CA HIS A 112 -1.35 16.82 -0.14
C HIS A 112 -0.20 15.82 -0.23
N TRP A 113 -0.51 14.57 0.10
CA TRP A 113 0.46 13.48 0.01
C TRP A 113 0.67 13.07 -1.44
N LYS A 114 1.94 13.04 -1.86
CA LYS A 114 2.38 12.65 -3.19
C LYS A 114 3.50 11.62 -3.10
N MET A 115 3.56 10.72 -4.06
CA MET A 115 4.72 9.86 -4.30
C MET A 115 4.90 9.64 -5.80
N THR A 116 6.09 9.24 -6.23
CA THR A 116 6.36 8.90 -7.63
C THR A 116 6.88 7.48 -7.72
N ILE A 117 6.19 6.65 -8.50
CA ILE A 117 6.51 5.24 -8.72
C ILE A 117 6.49 4.96 -10.22
N ASN A 118 7.52 4.28 -10.73
CA ASN A 118 7.68 3.96 -12.15
C ASN A 118 7.49 5.18 -13.08
N GLY A 119 7.91 6.37 -12.64
CA GLY A 119 7.75 7.65 -13.35
C GLY A 119 6.35 8.28 -13.22
N GLU A 120 5.38 7.60 -12.63
CA GLU A 120 4.02 8.11 -12.43
C GLU A 120 3.87 8.76 -11.05
N THR A 121 3.28 9.96 -11.00
CA THR A 121 2.99 10.63 -9.73
C THR A 121 1.61 10.27 -9.23
N PHE A 122 1.53 9.77 -8.01
CA PHE A 122 0.29 9.43 -7.31
C PHE A 122 0.01 10.45 -6.21
N THR A 123 -1.27 10.68 -5.93
CA THR A 123 -1.75 11.44 -4.79
C THR A 123 -2.52 10.52 -3.85
N ARG A 124 -2.32 10.68 -2.53
CA ARG A 124 -3.07 9.90 -1.54
C ARG A 124 -4.48 10.47 -1.38
N LYS A 125 -5.48 9.60 -1.39
CA LYS A 125 -6.89 9.93 -1.17
C LYS A 125 -7.21 10.26 0.28
#